data_AF-A0A357BRM8-F1
#
_entry.id   AF-A0A357BRM8-F1
#
_cell.length_a   1.000
_cell.length_b   1.000
_cell.length_c   1.000
_cell.angle_alpha   90.00
_cell.angle_beta   90.00
_cell.angle_gamma   90.00
#
_symmetry.space_group_name_H-M   'P 1'
#
loop_
_entity.id
_entity.type
_entity.pdbx_description
1 polymer ?
#
loop_
_entity_poly.entity_id
_entity_poly.type
_entity_poly.pdbx_seq_one_letter_code
_entity_poly.pdbx_strand_id
1 'polypeptide(L)'
;MRFKKGISIMAMLLTIGIGIAYAADPIGGENKPLLSPGLFKGKTAYTYQIANEIPEVLDNIYCYCHCQKHSGHKSLLSCYTDKHAAFCDVCQNEAIMAYELYKQGKDIPTIKKMVDEEFER
;
A
#
# COMPACT_ATOMS: atom_id res chain seq x y z
N MET A 1 11.52 -57.36 -45.19
CA MET A 1 11.15 -57.55 -43.77
C MET A 1 10.31 -56.36 -43.32
N ARG A 2 9.17 -56.61 -42.67
CA ARG A 2 8.16 -55.62 -42.26
C ARG A 2 8.67 -54.74 -41.11
N PHE A 3 8.72 -53.43 -41.32
CA PHE A 3 8.93 -52.45 -40.27
C PHE A 3 7.71 -52.44 -39.33
N LYS A 4 7.94 -52.72 -38.05
CA LYS A 4 7.02 -52.47 -36.94
C LYS A 4 7.56 -51.30 -36.11
N LYS A 5 6.63 -50.66 -35.38
CA LYS A 5 6.75 -49.56 -34.40
C LYS A 5 6.29 -48.25 -35.04
N GLY A 6 5.04 -47.80 -34.90
CA GLY A 6 4.21 -47.79 -33.69
C GLY A 6 4.31 -46.38 -33.11
N ILE A 7 3.48 -45.48 -33.64
CA ILE A 7 3.36 -44.07 -33.24
C ILE A 7 2.79 -44.06 -31.82
N SER A 8 3.62 -43.70 -30.83
CA SER A 8 3.17 -43.44 -29.47
C SER A 8 2.75 -41.98 -29.39
N ILE A 9 1.44 -41.73 -29.43
CA ILE A 9 0.84 -40.41 -29.25
C ILE A 9 0.85 -40.16 -27.74
N MET A 10 1.92 -39.54 -27.22
CA MET A 10 1.88 -38.96 -25.87
C MET A 10 0.94 -37.76 -25.92
N ALA A 11 -0.27 -37.94 -25.41
CA ALA A 11 -1.19 -36.86 -25.10
C ALA A 11 -0.52 -35.97 -24.02
N MET A 12 0.06 -34.86 -24.46
CA MET A 12 0.40 -33.73 -23.58
C MET A 12 -0.92 -33.15 -23.07
N LEU A 13 -1.35 -33.63 -21.90
CA LEU A 13 -2.34 -32.95 -21.07
C LEU A 13 -1.68 -31.65 -20.58
N LEU A 14 -1.79 -30.60 -21.38
CA LEU A 14 -1.60 -29.22 -20.94
C LEU A 14 -2.69 -28.94 -19.89
N THR A 15 -2.39 -29.22 -18.63
CA THR A 15 -3.15 -28.65 -17.52
C THR A 15 -2.91 -27.15 -17.59
N ILE A 16 -3.88 -26.45 -18.20
CA ILE A 16 -3.99 -25.00 -18.14
C ILE A 16 -4.10 -24.68 -16.65
N GLY A 17 -2.97 -24.34 -16.04
CA GLY A 17 -2.96 -23.73 -14.72
C GLY A 17 -3.70 -22.41 -14.88
N ILE A 18 -4.96 -22.37 -14.42
CA ILE A 18 -5.70 -21.12 -14.26
C ILE A 18 -5.02 -20.41 -13.10
N GLY A 19 -3.94 -19.69 -13.41
CA GLY A 19 -3.36 -18.71 -12.52
C GLY A 19 -4.38 -17.60 -12.35
N ILE A 20 -5.22 -17.70 -11.34
CA ILE A 20 -5.98 -16.55 -10.83
C ILE A 20 -4.95 -15.62 -10.22
N ALA A 21 -4.48 -14.66 -11.02
CA ALA A 21 -3.72 -13.53 -10.51
C ALA A 21 -4.68 -12.73 -9.62
N TYR A 22 -4.51 -12.82 -8.30
CA TYR A 22 -5.13 -11.88 -7.38
C TYR A 22 -4.47 -10.52 -7.65
N ALA A 23 -5.16 -9.65 -8.38
CA ALA A 23 -4.77 -8.25 -8.45
C ALA A 23 -4.81 -7.70 -7.01
N ALA A 24 -3.70 -7.14 -6.54
CA ALA A 24 -3.71 -6.37 -5.30
C ALA A 24 -4.74 -5.24 -5.44
N ASP A 25 -5.52 -4.98 -4.39
CA ASP A 25 -6.46 -3.87 -4.38
C ASP A 25 -5.73 -2.57 -4.74
N PRO A 26 -6.30 -1.72 -5.61
CA PRO A 26 -5.66 -0.46 -5.98
C PRO A 26 -5.45 0.40 -4.74
N ILE A 27 -4.21 0.87 -4.54
CA ILE A 27 -3.87 1.83 -3.49
C ILE A 27 -4.56 3.16 -3.78
N GLY A 28 -5.14 3.77 -2.76
CA GLY A 28 -5.70 5.13 -2.80
C GLY A 28 -7.21 5.21 -3.00
N GLY A 29 -7.68 6.41 -3.36
CA GLY A 29 -9.10 6.71 -3.49
C GLY A 29 -9.79 6.85 -2.13
N GLU A 30 -9.08 7.30 -1.11
CA GLU A 30 -9.69 7.68 0.17
C GLU A 30 -10.46 8.99 0.00
N ASN A 31 -11.70 9.01 0.49
CA ASN A 31 -12.63 10.13 0.34
C ASN A 31 -13.39 10.46 1.64
N LYS A 32 -13.13 9.72 2.72
CA LYS A 32 -13.63 10.04 4.05
C LYS A 32 -12.95 11.31 4.56
N PRO A 33 -13.65 12.09 5.41
CA PRO A 33 -13.02 13.24 6.06
C PRO A 33 -11.89 12.78 6.98
N LEU A 34 -10.80 13.54 6.99
CA LEU A 34 -9.70 13.34 7.94
C LEU A 34 -10.08 13.83 9.33
N LEU A 35 -9.57 13.18 10.36
CA LEU A 35 -9.75 13.67 11.73
C LEU A 35 -8.91 14.93 11.98
N SER A 36 -9.47 15.84 12.78
CA SER A 36 -8.78 17.07 13.16
C SER A 36 -7.55 16.78 14.03
N PRO A 37 -6.39 17.39 13.74
CA PRO A 37 -5.19 17.29 14.58
C PRO A 37 -5.42 17.73 16.03
N GLY A 38 -6.38 18.65 16.25
CA GLY A 38 -6.73 19.18 17.57
C GLY A 38 -7.26 18.15 18.57
N LEU A 39 -7.63 16.95 18.08
CA LEU A 39 -8.05 15.83 18.91
C LEU A 39 -6.88 15.11 19.60
N PHE A 40 -5.64 15.40 19.20
CA PHE A 40 -4.43 14.69 19.64
C PHE A 40 -3.38 15.64 20.21
N LYS A 41 -2.24 15.10 20.67
CA LYS A 41 -1.09 15.86 21.18
C LYS A 41 0.22 15.28 20.64
N GLY A 42 1.30 16.06 20.71
CA GLY A 42 2.65 15.62 20.37
C GLY A 42 2.79 15.09 18.94
N LYS A 43 3.56 14.01 18.78
CA LYS A 43 3.81 13.34 17.50
C LYS A 43 2.52 13.00 16.76
N THR A 44 1.52 12.48 17.47
CA THR A 44 0.23 12.14 16.86
C THR A 44 -0.47 13.37 16.27
N ALA A 45 -0.58 14.47 17.01
CA ALA A 45 -1.19 15.69 16.46
C ALA A 45 -0.45 16.15 15.20
N TYR A 46 0.88 16.08 15.21
CA TYR A 46 1.70 16.44 14.07
C TYR A 46 1.44 15.56 12.85
N THR A 47 1.29 14.24 13.01
CA THR A 47 1.03 13.37 11.86
C THR A 47 -0.39 13.51 11.30
N TYR A 48 -1.39 13.79 12.14
CA TYR A 48 -2.72 14.18 11.64
C TYR A 48 -2.67 15.53 10.91
N GLN A 49 -1.81 16.46 11.33
CA GLN A 49 -1.60 17.71 10.60
C GLN A 49 -0.97 17.44 9.22
N ILE A 50 0.07 16.60 9.15
CA ILE A 50 0.68 16.17 7.89
C ILE A 50 -0.37 15.60 6.94
N ALA A 51 -1.27 14.72 7.42
CA ALA A 51 -2.31 14.14 6.59
C ALA A 51 -3.25 15.19 5.97
N ASN A 52 -3.51 16.29 6.68
CA ASN A 52 -4.26 17.42 6.14
C ASN A 52 -3.45 18.27 5.15
N GLU A 53 -2.12 18.35 5.30
CA GLU A 53 -1.26 19.14 4.41
C GLU A 53 -0.93 18.44 3.08
N ILE A 54 -0.71 17.12 3.10
CA ILE A 54 -0.30 16.33 1.93
C ILE A 54 -1.20 15.11 1.66
N PRO A 55 -2.55 15.27 1.64
CA PRO A 55 -3.45 14.13 1.53
C PRO A 55 -3.21 13.30 0.27
N GLU A 56 -2.99 13.94 -0.88
CA GLU A 56 -2.73 13.24 -2.14
C GLU A 56 -1.46 12.38 -2.10
N VAL A 57 -0.41 12.85 -1.40
CA VAL A 57 0.83 12.07 -1.23
C VAL A 57 0.55 10.83 -0.39
N LEU A 58 -0.11 10.99 0.77
CA LEU A 58 -0.40 9.87 1.66
C LEU A 58 -1.42 8.89 1.06
N ASP A 59 -2.30 9.35 0.17
CA ASP A 59 -3.27 8.47 -0.51
C ASP A 59 -2.61 7.57 -1.56
N ASN A 60 -1.40 7.90 -2.01
CA ASN A 60 -0.63 7.08 -2.93
C ASN A 60 0.34 6.10 -2.23
N ILE A 61 0.38 6.10 -0.89
CA ILE A 61 1.30 5.28 -0.11
C ILE A 61 0.55 4.07 0.48
N TYR A 62 1.15 2.89 0.38
CA TYR A 62 0.70 1.71 1.10
C TYR A 62 1.09 1.82 2.57
N CYS A 63 0.19 1.53 3.51
CA CYS A 63 0.59 1.42 4.93
C CYS A 63 1.19 0.04 5.19
N TYR A 64 2.48 -0.01 5.51
CA TYR A 64 3.18 -1.24 5.90
C TYR A 64 2.85 -1.71 7.32
N CYS A 65 1.97 -0.99 8.02
CA CYS A 65 1.20 -1.54 9.13
C CYS A 65 0.25 -2.69 8.70
N HIS A 66 0.03 -2.86 7.39
CA HIS A 66 -0.81 -3.87 6.77
C HIS A 66 -2.30 -3.81 7.13
N CYS A 67 -2.76 -2.70 7.70
CA CYS A 67 -4.15 -2.52 8.12
C CYS A 67 -5.15 -2.67 6.97
N GLN A 68 -4.74 -2.44 5.72
CA GLN A 68 -5.56 -2.68 4.52
C GLN A 68 -6.11 -4.11 4.46
N LYS A 69 -5.38 -5.10 5.01
CA LYS A 69 -5.79 -6.51 4.99
C LYS A 69 -6.99 -6.82 5.90
N HIS A 70 -7.33 -5.93 6.85
CA HIS A 70 -8.35 -6.23 7.87
C HIS A 70 -9.17 -5.03 8.38
N SER A 71 -8.81 -3.79 8.04
CA SER A 71 -9.44 -2.56 8.56
C SER A 71 -10.24 -1.78 7.52
N GLY A 72 -10.26 -2.24 6.26
CA GLY A 72 -10.90 -1.52 5.15
C GLY A 72 -10.23 -0.19 4.79
N HIS A 73 -8.97 -0.02 5.19
CA HIS A 73 -8.11 1.10 4.80
C HIS A 73 -7.55 0.85 3.41
N LYS A 74 -7.42 1.89 2.58
CA LYS A 74 -7.02 1.79 1.16
C LYS A 74 -5.59 2.28 0.89
N SER A 75 -5.10 3.13 1.78
CA SER A 75 -3.81 3.81 1.69
C SER A 75 -3.38 4.25 3.10
N LEU A 76 -2.19 4.81 3.23
CA LEU A 76 -1.75 5.46 4.45
C LEU A 76 -2.70 6.59 4.87
N LEU A 77 -3.29 7.32 3.92
CA LEU A 77 -4.27 8.37 4.21
C LEU A 77 -5.49 7.83 4.97
N SER A 78 -5.97 6.63 4.63
CA SER A 78 -7.11 6.01 5.32
C SER A 78 -6.92 5.90 6.84
N CYS A 79 -5.68 5.69 7.30
CA CYS A 79 -5.37 5.60 8.73
C CYS A 79 -5.62 6.90 9.50
N TYR A 80 -5.73 8.03 8.80
CA TYR A 80 -6.01 9.35 9.34
C TYR A 80 -7.49 9.77 9.25
N THR A 81 -8.33 8.92 8.66
CA THR A 81 -9.81 9.10 8.63
C THR A 81 -10.50 8.62 9.91
N ASP A 82 -9.78 7.85 10.72
CA ASP A 82 -10.19 7.38 12.04
C ASP A 82 -9.01 7.52 13.04
N LYS A 83 -9.11 6.87 14.21
CA LYS A 83 -8.09 6.94 15.27
C LYS A 83 -6.94 5.95 15.10
N HIS A 84 -6.86 5.17 14.02
CA HIS A 84 -5.87 4.10 13.87
C HIS A 84 -4.44 4.67 13.92
N ALA A 85 -4.14 5.72 13.16
CA ALA A 85 -2.82 6.34 13.15
C ALA A 85 -2.39 6.87 14.54
N ALA A 86 -3.34 7.18 15.43
CA ALA A 86 -3.04 7.60 16.80
C ALA A 86 -2.36 6.52 17.65
N PHE A 87 -2.49 5.25 17.29
CA PHE A 87 -1.97 4.11 18.04
C PHE A 87 -0.99 3.24 17.23
N CYS A 88 -0.55 3.70 16.06
CA CYS A 88 0.35 2.95 15.19
C CYS A 88 1.60 3.77 14.86
N ASP A 89 2.75 3.35 15.37
CA ASP A 89 4.03 4.01 15.08
C ASP A 89 4.43 3.91 13.61
N VAL A 90 4.07 2.82 12.92
CA VAL A 90 4.35 2.66 11.49
C VAL A 90 3.63 3.74 10.69
N CYS A 91 2.30 3.90 10.86
CA CYS A 91 1.54 4.96 10.20
C CYS A 91 2.12 6.35 10.45
N GLN A 92 2.57 6.62 11.68
CA GLN A 92 3.12 7.92 12.04
C GLN A 92 4.50 8.13 11.40
N ASN A 93 5.37 7.13 11.41
CA ASN A 93 6.72 7.24 10.85
C ASN A 93 6.68 7.35 9.32
N GLU A 94 5.83 6.58 8.64
CA GLU A 94 5.63 6.67 7.19
C GLU A 94 5.15 8.06 6.78
N ALA A 95 4.17 8.63 7.51
CA ALA A 95 3.67 9.97 7.22
C ALA A 95 4.73 11.05 7.44
N ILE A 96 5.55 10.93 8.50
CA ILE A 96 6.67 11.86 8.76
C ILE A 96 7.69 11.78 7.63
N MET A 97 8.13 10.58 7.23
CA MET A 97 9.08 10.41 6.13
C MET A 97 8.52 10.94 4.80
N ALA A 98 7.26 10.63 4.49
CA ALA A 98 6.59 11.12 3.28
C ALA A 98 6.54 12.65 3.27
N TYR A 99 6.25 13.28 4.41
CA TYR A 99 6.27 14.72 4.55
C TYR A 99 7.66 15.31 4.34
N GLU A 100 8.70 14.74 4.95
CA GLU A 100 10.07 15.21 4.78
C GLU A 100 10.52 15.16 3.32
N LEU A 101 10.19 14.08 2.60
CA LEU A 101 10.48 13.95 1.17
C LEU A 101 9.66 14.93 0.31
N TYR A 102 8.39 15.15 0.65
CA TYR A 102 7.56 16.18 0.03
C TYR A 102 8.17 17.59 0.23
N LYS A 103 8.64 17.91 1.43
CA LYS A 103 9.30 19.18 1.74
C LYS A 103 10.63 19.36 1.00
N GLN A 104 11.29 18.26 0.61
CA GLN A 104 12.46 18.27 -0.28
C GLN A 104 12.10 18.42 -1.77
N GLY A 105 10.81 18.49 -2.12
CA GLY A 105 10.34 18.66 -3.50
C GLY A 105 10.37 17.37 -4.32
N LYS A 106 10.40 16.20 -3.67
CA LYS A 106 10.26 14.91 -4.38
C LYS A 106 8.85 14.75 -4.92
N ASP A 107 8.72 14.11 -6.08
CA ASP A 107 7.42 13.77 -6.66
C ASP A 107 6.82 12.52 -6.01
N ILE A 108 5.51 12.33 -6.15
CA ILE A 108 4.77 11.23 -5.51
C ILE A 108 5.37 9.86 -5.83
N PRO A 109 5.73 9.52 -7.09
CA PRO A 109 6.34 8.22 -7.38
C PRO A 109 7.67 8.00 -6.64
N THR A 110 8.51 9.02 -6.53
CA THR A 110 9.76 8.93 -5.77
C THR A 110 9.49 8.79 -4.28
N ILE A 111 8.56 9.57 -3.71
CA ILE A 111 8.17 9.46 -2.30
C ILE A 111 7.67 8.05 -2.00
N LYS A 112 6.73 7.54 -2.81
CA LYS A 112 6.20 6.18 -2.68
C LYS A 112 7.33 5.16 -2.67
N LYS A 113 8.20 5.20 -3.68
CA LYS A 113 9.31 4.24 -3.79
C LYS A 113 10.21 4.27 -2.55
N MET A 114 10.57 5.46 -2.06
CA MET A 114 11.47 5.58 -0.91
C MET A 114 10.80 5.12 0.40
N VAL A 115 9.51 5.35 0.57
CA VAL A 115 8.75 4.82 1.70
C VAL A 115 8.63 3.29 1.60
N ASP A 116 8.32 2.76 0.42
CA ASP A 116 8.27 1.32 0.18
C ASP A 116 9.62 0.66 0.55
N GLU A 117 10.75 1.22 0.08
CA GLU A 117 12.10 0.70 0.38
C GLU A 117 12.46 0.71 1.88
N GLU A 118 11.96 1.68 2.66
CA GLU A 118 12.27 1.80 4.09
C GLU A 118 11.42 0.85 4.96
N PHE A 119 10.16 0.65 4.58
CA PHE A 119 9.15 -0.01 5.42
C PHE A 119 8.73 -1.41 4.94
N GLU A 120 9.05 -1.79 3.69
CA GLU A 120 8.87 -3.16 3.19
C GLU A 120 9.89 -4.11 3.87
N ARG A 121 9.47 -4.78 4.95
CA ARG A 121 10.26 -5.79 5.66
C ARG A 121 9.44 -7.04 5.96
#